data_AF-A0A3L6SGQ9-F1
#
_entry.id   AF-A0A3L6SGQ9-F1
#
_cell.length_a   1.000
_cell.length_b   1.000
_cell.length_c   1.000
_cell.angle_alpha   90.00
_cell.angle_beta   90.00
_cell.angle_gamma   90.00
#
_symmetry.space_group_name_H-M   'P 1'
#
loop_
_entity.id
_entity.type
_entity.pdbx_description
1 polymer ?
#
loop_
_entity_poly.entity_id
_entity_poly.type
_entity_poly.pdbx_seq_one_letter_code
_entity_poly.pdbx_strand_id
1 'polypeptide(L)'
;MVAAAWPLSVVAGLIPASLSLTLLIATLVSILVLGAAAVFFEHIRKIGCMHSLERSAISDAFFEDPNSLNKVPCPSIFDPPEKYISLIVPAYNEEHRLPEALTETLK
;
A
#
# COMPACT_ATOMS: atom_id res chain seq x y z
N MET A 1 -28.67 41.85 -34.68
CA MET A 1 -28.48 40.82 -33.63
C MET A 1 -27.25 41.23 -32.83
N VAL A 2 -27.44 41.86 -31.67
CA VAL A 2 -26.32 42.29 -30.81
C VAL A 2 -26.34 41.42 -29.57
N ALA A 3 -25.35 40.55 -29.47
CA ALA A 3 -25.15 39.67 -28.33
C ALA A 3 -24.69 40.51 -27.13
N ALA A 4 -25.43 40.43 -26.03
CA ALA A 4 -25.10 41.08 -24.77
C ALA A 4 -23.87 40.41 -24.16
N ALA A 5 -22.70 41.02 -24.36
CA ALA A 5 -21.51 40.72 -23.59
C ALA A 5 -21.70 41.28 -22.18
N TRP A 6 -22.04 40.41 -21.23
CA TRP A 6 -22.07 40.77 -19.82
C TRP A 6 -20.62 41.02 -19.36
N PRO A 7 -20.30 42.22 -18.84
CA PRO A 7 -18.96 42.50 -18.39
C PRO A 7 -18.74 41.80 -17.05
N LEU A 8 -17.92 40.75 -17.06
CA LEU A 8 -17.34 40.13 -15.86
C LEU A 8 -16.60 41.16 -14.96
N SER A 9 -16.39 42.40 -15.43
CA SER A 9 -15.77 43.49 -14.67
C SER A 9 -16.66 44.12 -13.60
N VAL A 10 -17.99 43.99 -13.66
CA VAL A 10 -18.89 44.63 -12.68
C VAL A 10 -18.87 43.92 -11.33
N VAL A 11 -18.58 42.61 -11.31
CA VAL A 11 -18.50 41.84 -10.06
C VAL A 11 -17.25 42.18 -9.23
N ALA A 12 -16.16 42.62 -9.88
CA ALA A 12 -14.91 42.92 -9.20
C ALA A 12 -14.95 44.21 -8.34
N GLY A 13 -15.93 45.10 -8.59
CA GLY A 13 -16.04 46.39 -7.89
C GLY A 13 -16.90 46.41 -6.63
N LEU A 14 -17.56 45.30 -6.27
CA LEU A 14 -18.56 45.24 -5.18
C LEU A 14 -18.00 44.73 -3.83
N ILE A 15 -16.74 44.30 -3.80
CA ILE A 15 -16.14 43.71 -2.60
C ILE A 15 -15.19 44.74 -1.96
N PRO A 16 -15.42 45.16 -0.70
CA PRO A 16 -14.51 46.02 0.02
C PRO A 16 -13.08 45.47 -0.01
N ALA A 17 -12.06 46.31 -0.20
CA ALA A 17 -10.66 45.87 -0.28
C ALA A 17 -10.22 45.04 0.95
N SER A 18 -10.82 45.30 2.12
CA SER A 18 -10.64 44.52 3.35
C SER A 18 -11.19 43.09 3.27
N LEU A 19 -12.30 42.88 2.56
CA LEU A 19 -12.90 41.56 2.32
C LEU A 19 -12.07 40.75 1.31
N SER A 20 -11.48 41.40 0.31
CA SER A 20 -10.57 40.76 -0.64
C SER A 20 -9.26 40.31 0.02
N LEU A 21 -8.67 41.15 0.88
CA LEU A 21 -7.46 40.84 1.63
C LEU A 21 -7.67 39.68 2.63
N THR A 22 -8.80 39.68 3.33
CA THR A 22 -9.14 38.60 4.29
C THR A 22 -9.38 37.27 3.60
N LEU A 23 -10.02 37.26 2.42
CA LEU A 23 -10.16 36.06 1.60
C LEU A 23 -8.81 35.51 1.15
N LEU A 24 -7.88 36.36 0.72
CA LEU A 24 -6.54 35.95 0.30
C LEU A 24 -5.73 35.35 1.47
N ILE A 25 -5.81 35.95 2.65
CA ILE A 25 -5.15 35.41 3.84
C ILE A 25 -5.79 34.07 4.24
N ALA A 26 -7.13 33.97 4.20
CA ALA A 26 -7.84 32.74 4.53
C ALA A 26 -7.48 31.58 3.58
N THR A 27 -7.34 31.83 2.27
CA THR A 27 -6.91 30.80 1.31
C THR A 27 -5.48 30.37 1.54
N LEU A 28 -4.56 31.31 1.83
CA LEU A 28 -3.17 31.00 2.15
C LEU A 28 -3.07 30.10 3.40
N VAL A 29 -3.82 30.44 4.45
CA VAL A 29 -3.88 29.64 5.68
C VAL A 29 -4.48 28.25 5.40
N SER A 30 -5.55 28.18 4.61
CA SER A 30 -6.16 26.89 4.24
C SER A 30 -5.18 25.99 3.49
N ILE A 31 -4.40 26.54 2.55
CA ILE A 31 -3.40 25.78 1.80
C ILE A 31 -2.31 25.26 2.74
N LEU A 32 -1.84 26.09 3.67
CA LEU A 32 -0.83 25.70 4.65
C LEU A 32 -1.32 24.56 5.56
N VAL A 33 -2.56 24.66 6.05
CA VAL A 33 -3.18 23.63 6.89
C VAL A 33 -3.36 22.32 6.13
N LEU A 34 -3.89 22.38 4.90
CA LEU A 34 -4.07 21.19 4.06
C LEU A 34 -2.73 20.56 3.68
N GLY A 35 -1.71 21.38 3.39
CA GLY A 35 -0.35 20.90 3.10
C GLY A 35 0.28 20.21 4.30
N ALA A 36 0.17 20.79 5.49
CA ALA A 36 0.65 20.17 6.73
C ALA A 36 -0.07 18.85 7.02
N ALA A 37 -1.39 18.80 6.83
CA ALA A 37 -2.17 17.58 6.98
C ALA A 37 -1.73 16.50 5.98
N ALA A 38 -1.52 16.84 4.70
CA ALA A 38 -1.06 15.90 3.68
C ALA A 38 0.32 15.31 4.02
N VAL A 39 1.27 16.14 4.46
CA VAL A 39 2.60 15.68 4.91
C VAL A 39 2.48 14.75 6.12
N PHE A 40 1.61 15.08 7.07
CA PHE A 40 1.37 14.26 8.24
C PHE A 40 0.73 12.90 7.88
N PHE A 41 -0.29 12.88 7.03
CA PHE A 41 -0.91 11.64 6.55
C PHE A 41 0.09 10.77 5.79
N GLU A 42 0.94 11.37 4.95
CA GLU A 42 1.99 10.66 4.25
C GLU A 42 3.03 10.07 5.21
N HIS A 43 3.38 10.80 6.27
CA HIS A 43 4.26 10.31 7.32
C HIS A 43 3.66 9.12 8.07
N ILE A 44 2.37 9.19 8.45
CA ILE A 44 1.66 8.06 9.08
C ILE A 44 1.61 6.86 8.12
N ARG A 45 1.26 7.09 6.85
CA ARG A 45 1.21 6.04 5.82
C ARG A 45 2.57 5.36 5.65
N LYS A 46 3.65 6.15 5.65
CA LYS A 46 5.02 5.65 5.58
C LYS A 46 5.36 4.78 6.79
N ILE A 47 5.02 5.21 8.01
CA ILE A 47 5.23 4.40 9.22
C ILE A 47 4.45 3.08 9.15
N GLY A 48 3.18 3.12 8.76
CA GLY A 48 2.35 1.92 8.64
C GLY A 48 2.85 0.95 7.57
N CYS A 49 3.33 1.47 6.43
CA CYS A 49 3.94 0.66 5.36
C CYS A 49 5.29 0.06 5.80
N MET A 50 6.11 0.85 6.50
CA MET A 50 7.39 0.38 7.03
C MET A 50 7.17 -0.77 8.01
N HIS A 51 6.18 -0.72 8.89
CA HIS A 51 5.90 -1.84 9.82
C HIS A 51 5.54 -3.15 9.11
N SER A 52 4.90 -3.09 7.93
CA SER A 52 4.62 -4.29 7.11
C SER A 52 5.87 -4.85 6.45
N LEU A 53 6.75 -3.99 5.92
CA LEU A 53 8.01 -4.43 5.32
C LEU A 53 9.01 -4.89 6.39
N GLU A 54 9.08 -4.21 7.53
CA GLU A 54 9.91 -4.61 8.67
C GLU A 54 9.44 -5.94 9.23
N ARG A 55 8.12 -6.21 9.31
CA ARG A 55 7.64 -7.55 9.70
C ARG A 55 8.04 -8.63 8.70
N SER A 56 8.08 -8.30 7.41
CA SER A 56 8.56 -9.21 6.36
C SER A 56 10.09 -9.36 6.33
N ALA A 57 10.84 -8.40 6.86
CA ALA A 57 12.31 -8.38 6.89
C ALA A 57 12.89 -8.84 8.24
N ILE A 58 12.17 -8.66 9.35
CA ILE A 58 12.53 -9.10 10.72
C ILE A 58 12.11 -10.54 10.96
N SER A 59 11.11 -11.03 10.23
CA SER A 59 11.01 -12.47 10.00
C SER A 59 12.12 -12.85 9.03
N ASP A 60 13.37 -12.81 9.50
CA ASP A 60 14.45 -13.63 8.97
C ASP A 60 13.95 -15.07 9.07
N ALA A 61 13.19 -15.49 8.06
CA ALA A 61 12.81 -16.87 7.90
C ALA A 61 14.13 -17.55 7.58
N PHE A 62 14.74 -18.12 8.60
CA PHE A 62 15.90 -18.97 8.49
C PHE A 62 15.44 -20.40 8.79
N PHE A 63 15.98 -21.34 8.03
CA PHE A 63 15.91 -22.74 8.42
C PHE A 63 17.15 -23.08 9.26
N GLU A 64 17.05 -24.12 10.07
CA GLU A 64 18.21 -24.72 10.70
C GLU A 64 18.62 -25.92 9.88
N ASP A 65 19.91 -26.04 9.56
CA ASP A 65 20.43 -27.26 8.96
C ASP A 65 20.35 -28.39 9.99
N PRO A 66 19.60 -29.47 9.73
CA PRO A 66 19.41 -30.55 10.71
C PRO A 66 20.72 -31.25 11.12
N ASN A 67 21.78 -31.14 10.32
CA ASN A 67 23.06 -31.79 10.62
C ASN A 67 24.01 -30.90 11.44
N SER A 68 23.88 -29.57 11.33
CA SER A 68 24.81 -28.63 11.96
C SER A 68 24.16 -27.64 12.93
N LEU A 69 22.82 -27.57 12.95
CA LEU A 69 22.00 -26.60 13.67
C LEU A 69 22.33 -25.13 13.37
N ASN A 70 23.08 -24.88 12.29
CA ASN A 70 23.39 -23.54 11.83
C ASN A 70 22.18 -22.94 11.11
N LYS A 71 22.02 -21.63 11.27
CA LYS A 71 21.02 -20.87 10.55
C LYS A 71 21.40 -20.78 9.08
N VAL A 72 20.49 -21.21 8.21
CA VAL A 72 20.60 -21.11 6.76
C VAL A 72 19.46 -20.25 6.23
N PRO A 73 19.69 -19.44 5.19
CA PRO A 73 18.63 -18.62 4.58
C PRO A 73 17.52 -19.50 4.00
N CYS A 74 16.27 -19.03 4.05
CA CYS A 74 15.18 -19.67 3.34
C CYS A 74 15.44 -19.69 1.83
N PRO A 75 15.35 -20.86 1.16
CA PRO A 75 15.47 -20.94 -0.29
C PRO A 75 14.29 -20.22 -0.97
N SER A 76 14.54 -19.64 -2.14
CA SER A 76 13.48 -19.01 -2.94
C SER A 76 12.69 -20.07 -3.71
N ILE A 77 11.38 -19.85 -3.88
CA ILE A 77 10.53 -20.68 -4.74
C ILE A 77 10.80 -20.47 -6.24
N PHE A 78 11.55 -19.41 -6.59
CA PHE A 78 11.92 -19.11 -7.98
C PHE A 78 13.28 -19.70 -8.37
N ASP A 79 14.04 -20.20 -7.39
CA ASP A 79 15.31 -20.87 -7.64
C ASP A 79 15.05 -22.29 -8.17
N PRO A 80 16.01 -22.88 -8.92
CA PRO A 80 15.91 -24.29 -9.32
C PRO A 80 15.72 -25.23 -8.12
N PRO A 81 14.98 -26.33 -8.28
CA PRO A 81 14.74 -27.28 -7.18
C PRO A 81 16.00 -28.05 -6.81
N GLU A 82 16.49 -27.87 -5.58
CA GLU A 82 17.71 -28.53 -5.07
C GLU A 82 17.44 -29.73 -4.13
N LYS A 83 16.22 -29.85 -3.60
CA LYS A 83 15.88 -30.83 -2.56
C LYS A 83 14.65 -31.65 -2.95
N TYR A 84 14.69 -32.94 -2.63
CA TYR A 84 13.53 -33.81 -2.72
C TYR A 84 12.68 -33.66 -1.46
N ILE A 85 11.36 -33.64 -1.64
CA ILE A 85 10.39 -33.62 -0.54
C ILE A 85 9.51 -34.87 -0.61
N SER A 86 9.25 -35.48 0.54
CA SER A 86 8.24 -36.52 0.70
C SER A 86 7.02 -35.92 1.39
N LEU A 87 5.85 -36.06 0.78
CA LEU A 87 4.58 -35.55 1.30
C LEU A 87 3.65 -36.73 1.59
N ILE A 88 3.19 -36.82 2.84
CA ILE A 88 2.18 -37.78 3.27
C ILE A 88 0.88 -37.02 3.50
N VAL A 89 -0.14 -37.31 2.69
CA VAL A 89 -1.45 -36.65 2.78
C VAL A 89 -2.43 -37.59 3.47
N PRO A 90 -2.84 -37.31 4.72
CA PRO A 90 -3.93 -38.07 5.34
C PRO A 90 -5.25 -37.75 4.65
N ALA A 91 -6.01 -38.78 4.26
CA ALA A 91 -7.20 -38.64 3.42
C ALA A 91 -8.34 -39.57 3.87
N TYR A 92 -9.00 -39.23 4.98
CA TYR A 92 -10.19 -39.95 5.43
C TYR A 92 -11.45 -39.32 4.84
N ASN A 93 -12.24 -40.09 4.08
CA ASN A 93 -13.48 -39.63 3.44
C ASN A 93 -13.27 -38.42 2.49
N GLU A 94 -12.13 -38.40 1.80
CA GLU A 94 -11.72 -37.34 0.87
C GLU A 94 -11.75 -37.79 -0.60
N GLU A 95 -12.51 -38.85 -0.94
CA GLU A 95 -12.57 -39.42 -2.30
C GLU A 95 -12.90 -38.39 -3.39
N HIS A 96 -13.69 -37.35 -3.05
CA HIS A 96 -14.08 -36.30 -3.98
C HIS A 96 -13.09 -35.13 -4.03
N ARG A 97 -12.42 -34.80 -2.92
CA ARG A 97 -11.58 -33.58 -2.81
C ARG A 97 -10.09 -33.86 -3.06
N LEU A 98 -9.61 -35.03 -2.68
CA LEU A 98 -8.20 -35.41 -2.84
C LEU A 98 -7.76 -35.38 -4.32
N PRO A 99 -8.52 -35.92 -5.29
CA PRO A 99 -8.10 -35.91 -6.68
C PRO A 99 -7.93 -34.49 -7.25
N GLU A 100 -8.82 -33.56 -6.86
CA GLU A 100 -8.76 -32.17 -7.30
C GLU A 100 -7.54 -31.44 -6.72
N ALA A 101 -7.30 -31.60 -5.41
CA ALA A 101 -6.15 -31.02 -4.73
C ALA A 101 -4.80 -31.51 -5.31
N LEU A 102 -4.69 -32.80 -5.64
CA LEU A 102 -3.50 -33.35 -6.27
C LEU A 102 -3.31 -32.82 -7.70
N THR A 103 -4.40 -32.63 -8.45
CA THR A 103 -4.36 -32.06 -9.80
C THR A 103 -3.88 -30.61 -9.79
N GLU A 104 -4.30 -29.81 -8.80
CA GLU A 104 -3.83 -28.44 -8.62
C GLU A 104 -2.35 -28.41 -8.21
N THR A 105 -1.92 -29.30 -7.33
CA THR A 105 -0.56 -29.32 -6.78
C THR A 105 0.50 -29.73 -7.81
N LEU A 106 0.15 -30.61 -8.76
CA LEU A 106 1.10 -31.18 -9.73
C LEU A 106 1.07 -30.51 -11.11
N LYS A 107 0.20 -29.52 -11.30
CA LYS A 107 0.11 -28.74 -12.54
C LYS A 107 1.17 -27.65 -12.60
#